data_AF-A0A7W4CVB9-F1
#
_entry.id   AF-A0A7W4CVB9-F1
#
_cell.length_a   1.000
_cell.length_b   1.000
_cell.length_c   1.000
_cell.angle_alpha   90.00
_cell.angle_beta   90.00
_cell.angle_gamma   90.00
#
_symmetry.space_group_name_H-M   'P 1'
#
loop_
_entity.id
_entity.type
_entity.pdbx_description
1 polymer ?
#
loop_
_entity_poly.entity_id
_entity_poly.type
_entity_poly.pdbx_seq_one_letter_code
_entity_poly.pdbx_strand_id
1 'polypeptide(L)'
;MSQSLKQTARRRAAQQFQKRRAEHLAREARIRDLVVEATTAILERERVAKLAEQRMSAALCELEGLAVSTAEAAALCGLEPREVTKLKKNHREYSP
;
A
#
# COMPACT_ATOMS: atom_id res chain seq x y z
N MET A 1 -44.16 37.75 26.18
CA MET A 1 -43.58 36.87 25.13
C MET A 1 -42.68 35.83 25.79
N SER A 2 -43.24 34.73 26.30
CA SER A 2 -42.44 33.61 26.83
C SER A 2 -42.28 32.57 25.73
N GLN A 3 -41.11 32.52 25.08
CA GLN A 3 -40.73 31.27 24.44
C GLN A 3 -40.70 30.21 25.54
N SER A 4 -41.57 29.20 25.41
CA SER A 4 -41.65 28.09 26.37
C SER A 4 -40.26 27.50 26.55
N LEU A 5 -39.81 27.28 27.79
CA LEU A 5 -38.52 26.64 28.10
C LEU A 5 -38.28 25.36 27.28
N LYS A 6 -39.35 24.65 26.91
CA LYS A 6 -39.33 23.48 26.01
C LYS A 6 -38.82 23.81 24.59
N GLN A 7 -39.18 24.95 24.01
CA GLN A 7 -38.66 25.39 22.70
C GLN A 7 -37.16 25.70 22.78
N THR A 8 -36.72 26.39 23.83
CA THR A 8 -35.29 26.67 24.05
C THR A 8 -34.49 25.38 24.23
N ALA A 9 -35.01 24.43 25.01
CA ALA A 9 -34.39 23.12 25.18
C ALA A 9 -34.28 22.34 23.86
N ARG A 10 -35.36 22.30 23.05
CA ARG A 10 -35.35 21.69 21.72
C ARG A 10 -34.29 22.30 20.80
N ARG A 11 -34.19 23.64 20.77
CA ARG A 11 -33.19 24.35 19.96
C ARG A 11 -31.76 24.00 20.36
N ARG A 12 -31.47 23.99 21.68
CA ARG A 12 -30.16 23.61 22.20
C ARG A 12 -29.80 22.16 21.88
N ALA A 13 -30.76 21.24 22.04
CA ALA A 13 -30.56 19.84 21.68
C ALA A 13 -30.25 19.68 20.19
N ALA A 14 -31.04 20.31 19.31
CA ALA A 14 -30.82 20.26 17.86
C ALA A 14 -29.43 20.80 17.46
N GLN A 15 -29.01 21.93 18.03
CA GLN A 15 -27.68 22.52 17.80
C GLN A 15 -26.56 21.56 18.23
N GLN A 16 -26.69 20.92 19.39
CA GLN A 16 -25.69 19.98 19.88
C GLN A 16 -25.61 18.73 18.98
N PHE A 17 -26.74 18.21 18.52
CA PHE A 17 -26.75 17.10 17.56
C PHE A 17 -26.09 17.48 16.24
N GLN A 18 -26.38 18.67 15.71
CA GLN A 18 -25.74 19.17 14.48
C GLN A 18 -24.23 19.30 14.64
N LYS A 19 -23.76 19.89 15.75
CA LYS A 19 -22.32 20.02 16.05
C LYS A 19 -21.63 18.66 16.10
N ARG A 20 -22.18 17.71 16.86
CA ARG A 20 -21.62 16.35 16.97
C ARG A 20 -21.59 15.63 15.63
N ARG A 21 -22.63 15.79 14.81
CA ARG A 21 -22.68 15.20 13.46
C ARG A 21 -21.59 15.80 12.57
N ALA A 22 -21.41 17.12 12.59
CA ALA A 22 -20.36 17.78 11.82
C ALA A 22 -18.96 17.31 12.25
N GLU A 23 -18.71 17.21 13.56
CA GLU A 23 -17.45 16.70 14.11
C GLU A 23 -17.17 15.25 13.70
N HIS A 24 -18.21 14.40 13.73
CA HIS A 24 -18.11 13.00 13.30
C HIS A 24 -17.73 12.91 11.82
N LEU A 25 -18.47 13.60 10.95
CA LEU A 25 -18.19 13.61 9.51
C LEU A 25 -16.79 14.14 9.19
N ALA A 26 -16.36 15.20 9.89
CA ALA A 26 -15.01 15.73 9.73
C ALA A 26 -13.93 14.73 10.19
N ARG A 27 -14.20 13.97 11.26
CA ARG A 27 -13.30 12.90 11.71
C ARG A 27 -13.23 11.77 10.69
N GLU A 28 -14.38 11.31 10.18
CA GLU A 28 -14.43 10.26 9.17
C GLU A 28 -13.72 10.65 7.88
N ALA A 29 -13.89 11.90 7.43
CA ALA A 29 -13.17 12.43 6.26
C ALA A 29 -11.65 12.35 6.48
N ARG A 30 -11.15 12.84 7.62
CA ARG A 30 -9.71 12.76 7.94
C ARG A 30 -9.20 11.33 8.02
N ILE A 31 -9.97 10.41 8.61
CA ILE A 31 -9.58 8.99 8.67
C ILE A 31 -9.50 8.42 7.25
N ARG A 32 -10.49 8.72 6.40
CA ARG A 32 -10.48 8.25 5.00
C ARG A 32 -9.25 8.75 4.26
N ASP A 33 -8.92 10.02 4.39
CA ASP A 33 -7.76 10.62 3.71
C ASP A 33 -6.46 9.94 4.16
N LEU A 34 -6.29 9.73 5.47
CA LEU A 34 -5.13 9.01 6.02
C LEU A 34 -5.04 7.56 5.53
N VAL A 35 -6.18 6.86 5.42
CA VAL A 35 -6.23 5.49 4.89
C VAL A 35 -5.82 5.47 3.42
N VAL A 36 -6.29 6.44 2.63
CA VAL A 36 -5.91 6.56 1.21
C VAL A 36 -4.41 6.81 1.09
N GLU A 37 -3.86 7.75 1.86
CA GLU A 37 -2.41 8.04 1.85
C GLU A 37 -1.57 6.81 2.21
N ALA A 38 -1.91 6.14 3.31
CA ALA A 38 -1.22 4.92 3.74
C ALA A 38 -1.31 3.80 2.71
N THR A 39 -2.49 3.60 2.12
CA THR A 39 -2.71 2.56 1.11
C THR A 39 -1.94 2.86 -0.17
N THR A 40 -1.93 4.10 -0.64
CA THR A 40 -1.13 4.53 -1.79
C THR A 40 0.36 4.27 -1.56
N ALA A 41 0.90 4.63 -0.38
CA ALA A 41 2.30 4.38 -0.05
C ALA A 41 2.65 2.88 -0.06
N ILE A 42 1.74 2.02 0.41
CA ILE A 42 1.90 0.56 0.35
C ILE A 42 1.95 0.08 -1.11
N LEU A 43 0.99 0.51 -1.94
CA LEU A 43 0.92 0.12 -3.35
C LEU A 43 2.14 0.60 -4.14
N GLU A 44 2.64 1.81 -3.86
CA GLU A 44 3.87 2.33 -4.47
C GLU A 44 5.08 1.48 -4.09
N ARG A 45 5.22 1.13 -2.80
CA ARG A 45 6.29 0.24 -2.33
C ARG A 45 6.22 -1.13 -3.00
N GLU A 46 5.03 -1.73 -3.09
CA GLU A 46 4.83 -3.02 -3.75
C GLU A 46 5.18 -2.95 -5.24
N ARG A 47 4.81 -1.86 -5.92
CA ARG A 47 5.18 -1.62 -7.32
C ARG A 47 6.70 -1.53 -7.49
N VAL A 48 7.38 -0.78 -6.63
CA VAL A 48 8.85 -0.65 -6.67
C VAL A 48 9.52 -1.98 -6.38
N ALA A 49 9.05 -2.74 -5.39
CA ALA A 49 9.55 -4.07 -5.07
C ALA A 49 9.40 -5.03 -6.27
N LYS A 50 8.22 -5.04 -6.90
CA LYS A 50 7.96 -5.86 -8.09
C LYS A 50 8.87 -5.49 -9.27
N LEU A 51 9.10 -4.20 -9.50
CA LEU A 51 10.04 -3.74 -10.54
C LEU A 51 11.48 -4.15 -10.25
N ALA A 52 11.90 -4.10 -8.98
CA ALA A 52 13.22 -4.56 -8.57
C ALA A 52 13.38 -6.07 -8.77
N GLU A 53 12.38 -6.87 -8.40
CA GLU A 53 12.35 -8.31 -8.66
C GLU A 53 12.44 -8.62 -10.15
N GLN A 54 11.68 -7.92 -11.00
CA GLN A 54 11.73 -8.11 -12.45
C GLN A 54 13.12 -7.81 -13.03
N ARG A 55 13.75 -6.72 -12.59
CA ARG A 55 15.11 -6.35 -13.01
C ARG A 55 16.14 -7.40 -12.55
N MET A 56 16.01 -7.88 -11.32
CA MET A 56 16.87 -8.92 -10.78
C MET A 56 16.73 -10.23 -11.56
N SER A 57 15.50 -10.65 -11.82
CA SER A 57 15.19 -11.81 -12.64
C SER A 57 15.80 -11.70 -14.05
N ALA A 58 15.65 -10.55 -14.71
CA ALA A 58 16.24 -10.32 -16.03
C ALA A 58 17.77 -10.41 -15.99
N ALA A 59 18.42 -9.79 -15.00
CA ALA A 59 19.87 -9.87 -14.82
C ALA A 59 20.35 -11.31 -14.59
N LEU A 60 19.62 -12.11 -13.80
CA LEU A 60 19.93 -13.52 -13.58
C LEU A 60 19.81 -14.35 -14.87
N CYS A 61 18.86 -14.03 -15.75
CA CYS A 61 18.74 -14.67 -17.06
C CYS A 61 19.89 -14.28 -18.02
N GLU A 62 20.31 -13.02 -18.03
CA GLU A 62 21.48 -12.58 -18.79
C GLU A 62 22.77 -13.30 -18.32
N LEU A 63 22.97 -13.43 -17.00
CA LEU A 63 24.11 -14.18 -16.44
C LEU A 63 24.09 -15.66 -16.87
N GLU A 64 22.92 -16.29 -16.90
CA GLU A 64 22.78 -17.66 -17.42
C GLU A 64 23.14 -17.75 -18.91
N GLY A 65 22.76 -16.75 -19.71
CA GLY A 65 23.17 -16.64 -21.12
C GLY A 65 24.69 -16.55 -21.31
N LEU A 66 25.41 -16.02 -20.31
CA LEU A 66 26.87 -15.98 -20.24
C LEU A 66 27.49 -17.25 -19.63
N ALA A 67 26.71 -18.32 -19.47
CA ALA A 67 27.11 -19.60 -18.85
C ALA A 67 27.58 -19.49 -17.38
N VAL A 68 27.18 -18.44 -16.66
CA VAL A 68 27.42 -18.31 -15.23
C VAL A 68 26.54 -19.30 -14.47
N SER A 69 27.14 -20.05 -13.55
CA SER A 69 26.41 -21.04 -12.76
C SER A 69 25.41 -20.38 -11.80
N THR A 70 24.32 -21.07 -11.45
CA THR A 70 23.33 -20.55 -10.50
C THR A 70 23.94 -20.17 -9.14
N ALA A 71 24.93 -20.93 -8.67
CA ALA A 71 25.61 -20.66 -7.40
C ALA A 71 26.49 -19.40 -7.47
N GLU A 72 27.16 -19.19 -8.60
CA GLU A 72 27.99 -18.01 -8.85
C GLU A 72 27.14 -16.75 -9.04
N ALA A 73 26.04 -16.85 -9.80
CA ALA A 73 25.07 -15.76 -9.94
C ALA A 73 24.43 -15.40 -8.58
N ALA A 74 24.11 -16.39 -7.75
CA ALA A 74 23.60 -16.17 -6.39
C ALA A 74 24.62 -15.40 -5.54
N ALA A 75 25.89 -15.81 -5.56
CA ALA A 75 26.97 -15.12 -4.84
C ALA A 75 27.18 -13.67 -5.33
N LEU A 76 27.16 -13.43 -6.65
CA LEU A 76 27.30 -12.08 -7.23
C LEU A 76 26.15 -11.15 -6.84
N CYS A 77 24.94 -11.68 -6.70
CA CYS A 77 23.75 -10.92 -6.34
C CYS A 77 23.49 -10.86 -4.82
N GLY A 78 24.33 -11.53 -4.00
CA GLY A 78 24.11 -11.63 -2.55
C GLY A 78 22.82 -12.38 -2.18
N LEU A 79 22.42 -13.34 -3.00
CA LEU A 79 21.20 -14.14 -2.84
C LEU A 79 21.55 -15.57 -2.44
N GLU A 80 20.60 -16.25 -1.81
CA GLU A 80 20.66 -17.69 -1.64
C GLU A 80 20.29 -18.40 -2.96
N PRO A 81 20.89 -19.57 -3.28
CA PRO A 81 20.59 -20.29 -4.52
C PRO A 81 19.11 -20.63 -4.73
N ARG A 82 18.36 -20.82 -3.63
CA ARG A 82 16.91 -21.05 -3.67
C ARG A 82 16.14 -19.80 -4.12
N GLU A 83 16.60 -18.61 -3.76
CA GLU A 83 15.98 -17.33 -4.14
C GLU A 83 16.17 -17.07 -5.64
N VAL A 84 17.38 -17.35 -6.16
CA VAL A 84 17.65 -17.30 -7.60
C VAL A 84 16.73 -18.22 -8.38
N THR A 85 16.54 -19.46 -7.90
CA THR A 85 15.64 -20.43 -8.55
C THR A 85 14.19 -19.94 -8.57
N LYS A 86 13.72 -19.35 -7.46
CA LYS A 86 12.38 -18.78 -7.35
C LYS A 86 12.18 -17.58 -8.29
N LEU A 87 13.14 -16.64 -8.32
CA LEU A 87 13.10 -15.46 -9.19
C LEU A 87 13.11 -15.84 -10.67
N LYS A 88 13.87 -16.87 -11.06
CA LYS A 88 13.90 -17.39 -12.43
C LYS A 88 12.58 -18.07 -12.83
N LYS A 89 11.97 -18.84 -11.91
CA LYS A 89 10.65 -19.45 -12.14
C LYS A 89 9.59 -18.37 -12.38
N ASN A 90 9.54 -17.37 -11.51
CA ASN A 90 8.61 -16.25 -11.64
C ASN A 90 8.84 -15.49 -12.95
N HIS A 91 10.09 -15.29 -13.39
CA HIS A 91 10.38 -14.62 -14.67
C HIS A 91 9.75 -15.34 -15.87
N ARG A 92 9.85 -16.68 -15.92
CA ARG A 92 9.28 -17.49 -17.01
C ARG A 92 7.75 -17.48 -17.03
N GLU A 93 7.11 -17.28 -15.87
CA GLU A 93 5.65 -17.16 -15.78
C GLU A 93 5.12 -15.79 -16.22
N TYR A 94 5.97 -14.76 -16.26
CA TYR A 94 5.60 -13.38 -16.62
C TYR A 94 6.31 -12.84 -17.86
N SER A 95 7.13 -13.65 -18.54
CA SER A 95 7.73 -13.32 -19.84
C SER A 95 6.76 -13.74 -20.94
N PRO A 96 6.32 -12.82 -21.83
CA PRO A 96 5.46 -13.15 -22.97
C PRO A 96 6.15 -14.08 -23.97
#